data_AF-A0A1Q3FUC7-F1
#
_entry.id   AF-A0A1Q3FUC7-F1
#
_cell.length_a   1.000
_cell.length_b   1.000
_cell.length_c   1.000
_cell.angle_alpha   90.00
_cell.angle_beta   90.00
_cell.angle_gamma   90.00
#
_symmetry.space_group_name_H-M   'P 1'
#
loop_
_entity.id
_entity.type
_entity.pdbx_description
1 polymer ?
#
loop_
_entity_poly.entity_id
_entity_poly.type
_entity_poly.pdbx_seq_one_letter_code
_entity_poly.pdbx_strand_id
1 'polypeptide(L)'
;MIPTSHHQQQQQHHLQQHQNQNQSEQQQQQSSSSDELNFTAFIDLCRFCAIKSGPRLNIFDKEAEQRQLLFKIRNILPIVINKEDFLPKKICDRCLAKIEQFFEWRTNCVQTDAILRNYADSMRVVTATINFQVSRGRYGKH
;
A
#
# COMPACT_ATOMS: atom_id res chain seq x y z
N MET A 1 -41.88 68.82 -28.54
CA MET A 1 -42.05 67.94 -27.37
C MET A 1 -41.68 66.50 -27.74
N ILE A 2 -40.39 66.14 -27.76
CA ILE A 2 -39.92 64.73 -27.84
C ILE A 2 -38.53 64.67 -27.18
N PRO A 3 -38.40 64.18 -25.93
CA PRO A 3 -37.18 63.45 -25.57
C PRO A 3 -37.42 62.28 -24.58
N THR A 4 -38.58 61.63 -24.59
CA THR A 4 -38.89 60.53 -23.66
C THR A 4 -38.44 59.14 -24.15
N SER A 5 -38.38 58.90 -25.47
CA SER A 5 -38.08 57.57 -26.02
C SER A 5 -36.63 57.14 -25.82
N HIS A 6 -35.68 58.06 -25.96
CA HIS A 6 -34.24 57.74 -25.90
C HIS A 6 -33.77 57.41 -24.48
N HIS A 7 -34.38 58.05 -23.47
CA HIS A 7 -34.10 57.78 -22.06
C HIS A 7 -34.71 56.45 -21.61
N GLN A 8 -35.89 56.11 -22.13
CA GLN A 8 -36.57 54.85 -21.87
C GLN A 8 -35.81 53.65 -22.49
N GLN A 9 -35.23 53.85 -23.68
CA GLN A 9 -34.33 52.86 -24.31
C GLN A 9 -33.03 52.65 -23.53
N GLN A 10 -32.42 53.72 -23.01
CA GLN A 10 -31.22 53.59 -22.17
C GLN A 10 -31.50 52.86 -20.86
N GLN A 11 -32.65 53.14 -20.22
CA GLN A 11 -33.06 52.40 -19.02
C GLN A 11 -33.29 50.91 -19.30
N GLN A 12 -33.97 50.56 -20.40
CA GLN A 12 -34.12 49.14 -20.79
C GLN A 12 -32.78 48.46 -21.03
N HIS A 13 -31.84 49.15 -21.69
CA HIS A 13 -30.51 48.59 -21.95
C HIS A 13 -29.71 48.33 -20.67
N HIS A 14 -29.84 49.20 -19.66
CA HIS A 14 -29.16 49.03 -18.37
C HIS A 14 -29.80 47.91 -17.53
N LEU A 15 -31.14 47.80 -17.52
CA LEU A 15 -31.83 46.68 -16.88
C LEU A 15 -31.46 45.33 -17.54
N GLN A 16 -31.35 45.28 -18.87
CA GLN A 16 -30.93 44.08 -19.60
C GLN A 16 -29.46 43.70 -19.27
N GLN A 17 -28.57 44.68 -19.13
CA GLN A 17 -27.17 44.45 -18.76
C GLN A 17 -27.04 43.90 -17.34
N HIS A 18 -27.80 44.43 -16.36
CA HIS A 18 -27.80 43.90 -15.00
C HIS A 18 -28.44 42.51 -14.89
N GLN A 19 -29.49 42.22 -15.68
CA GLN A 19 -30.07 40.87 -15.75
C GLN A 19 -29.07 39.86 -16.34
N ASN A 20 -28.29 40.25 -17.37
CA ASN A 20 -27.26 39.40 -17.95
C ASN A 20 -26.07 39.18 -17.00
N GLN A 21 -25.65 40.21 -16.23
CA GLN A 21 -24.62 40.06 -15.20
C GLN A 21 -25.03 39.08 -14.10
N ASN A 22 -26.26 39.18 -13.61
CA ASN A 22 -26.80 38.24 -12.61
C ASN A 22 -26.96 36.82 -13.17
N GLN A 23 -27.26 36.65 -14.48
CA GLN A 23 -27.28 35.32 -15.12
C GLN A 23 -25.88 34.71 -15.27
N SER A 24 -24.86 35.51 -15.58
CA SER A 24 -23.48 35.03 -15.64
C SER A 24 -22.91 34.66 -14.26
N GLU A 25 -23.32 35.35 -13.20
CA GLU A 25 -22.94 35.03 -11.82
C GLU A 25 -23.69 33.79 -11.29
N GLN A 26 -24.95 33.58 -11.67
CA GLN A 26 -25.72 32.38 -11.32
C GLN A 26 -25.27 31.12 -12.08
N GLN A 27 -24.72 31.24 -13.30
CA GLN A 27 -24.12 30.10 -14.01
C GLN A 27 -22.78 29.63 -13.41
N GLN A 28 -22.15 30.43 -12.54
CA GLN A 28 -20.96 30.01 -11.79
C GLN A 28 -21.28 29.29 -10.47
N GLN A 29 -22.57 29.14 -10.14
CA GLN A 29 -23.07 28.50 -8.91
C GLN A 29 -23.97 27.29 -9.16
N GLN A 30 -23.60 26.43 -10.11
CA GLN A 30 -24.12 25.05 -10.19
C GLN A 30 -23.02 24.04 -9.86
N SER A 31 -23.04 23.63 -8.60
CA SER A 31 -22.31 22.53 -8.01
C SER A 31 -22.85 21.17 -8.46
N SER A 32 -22.00 20.33 -9.06
CA SER A 32 -21.96 18.89 -8.77
C SER A 32 -20.69 18.24 -9.35
N SER A 33 -19.56 18.28 -8.64
CA SER A 33 -18.50 17.26 -8.77
C SER A 33 -17.48 17.23 -7.63
N SER A 34 -17.66 18.01 -6.56
CA SER A 34 -16.67 18.09 -5.47
C SER A 34 -16.53 16.81 -4.65
N ASP A 35 -17.45 15.85 -4.77
CA ASP A 35 -17.36 14.55 -4.09
C ASP A 35 -16.93 13.39 -5.02
N GLU A 36 -16.89 13.60 -6.33
CA GLU A 36 -16.24 12.65 -7.27
C GLU A 36 -14.72 12.85 -7.34
N LEU A 37 -14.22 13.97 -6.81
CA LEU A 37 -12.82 14.37 -6.80
C LEU A 37 -12.06 13.86 -5.55
N ASN A 38 -12.00 12.53 -5.33
CA ASN A 38 -10.91 11.89 -4.57
C ASN A 38 -10.80 10.37 -4.76
N PHE A 39 -11.84 9.69 -5.26
CA PHE A 39 -11.81 8.22 -5.35
C PHE A 39 -10.73 7.73 -6.33
N THR A 40 -10.59 8.38 -7.49
CA THR A 40 -9.54 8.10 -8.47
C THR A 40 -8.14 8.34 -7.90
N ALA A 41 -7.98 9.34 -7.04
CA ALA A 41 -6.71 9.60 -6.35
C ALA A 41 -6.42 8.50 -5.32
N PHE A 42 -7.44 8.02 -4.60
CA PHE A 42 -7.35 6.95 -3.62
C PHE A 42 -6.96 5.59 -4.24
N ILE A 43 -7.62 5.13 -5.30
CA ILE A 43 -7.31 3.84 -5.96
C ILE A 43 -5.90 3.81 -6.56
N ASP A 44 -5.33 4.98 -6.84
CA ASP A 44 -3.97 5.13 -7.37
C ASP A 44 -2.88 5.15 -6.30
N LEU A 45 -3.22 5.17 -5.01
CA LEU A 45 -2.24 5.14 -3.94
C LEU A 45 -1.57 3.77 -3.83
N CYS A 46 -0.32 3.77 -3.39
CA CYS A 46 0.30 2.55 -2.92
C CYS A 46 -0.41 2.06 -1.64
N ARG A 47 -0.80 0.79 -1.60
CA ARG A 47 -1.46 0.13 -0.47
C ARG A 47 -0.66 0.20 0.84
N PHE A 48 0.67 0.32 0.75
CA PHE A 48 1.55 0.26 1.91
C PHE A 48 1.99 1.62 2.44
N CYS A 49 2.19 2.60 1.55
CA CYS A 49 2.70 3.92 1.96
C CYS A 49 1.73 5.06 1.68
N ALA A 50 0.59 4.80 1.04
CA ALA A 50 -0.39 5.81 0.63
C ALA A 50 0.19 6.94 -0.27
N ILE A 51 1.31 6.70 -0.95
CA ILE A 51 1.94 7.68 -1.86
C ILE A 51 1.58 7.35 -3.31
N LYS A 52 1.12 8.37 -4.06
CA LYS A 52 0.89 8.33 -5.51
C LYS A 52 2.13 8.84 -6.26
N SER A 53 3.20 8.06 -6.29
CA SER A 53 4.45 8.39 -7.01
C SER A 53 5.03 7.17 -7.73
N GLY A 54 5.54 7.39 -8.94
CA GLY A 54 6.24 6.38 -9.75
C GLY A 54 5.37 5.24 -10.29
N PRO A 55 6.00 4.24 -10.93
CA PRO A 55 5.35 3.01 -11.37
C PRO A 55 4.74 2.24 -10.20
N ARG A 56 3.67 1.51 -10.49
CA ARG A 56 2.92 0.72 -9.53
C ARG A 56 2.42 -0.57 -10.18
N LEU A 57 2.60 -1.67 -9.46
CA LEU A 57 2.09 -2.99 -9.82
C LEU A 57 0.75 -3.21 -9.11
N ASN A 58 -0.23 -3.81 -9.78
CA ASN A 58 -1.44 -4.30 -9.11
C ASN A 58 -1.12 -5.62 -8.39
N ILE A 59 -1.45 -5.70 -7.10
CA ILE A 59 -1.13 -6.81 -6.19
C ILE A 59 -1.82 -8.12 -6.62
N PHE A 60 -2.86 -8.05 -7.46
CA PHE A 60 -3.65 -9.19 -7.92
C PHE A 60 -3.47 -9.52 -9.41
N ASP A 61 -2.54 -8.87 -10.10
CA ASP A 61 -2.25 -9.17 -11.51
C ASP A 61 -1.29 -10.37 -11.65
N LYS A 62 -1.20 -10.91 -12.87
CA LYS A 62 -0.38 -12.10 -13.19
C LYS A 62 1.08 -11.97 -12.79
N GLU A 63 1.65 -10.77 -12.93
CA GLU A 63 3.04 -10.51 -12.51
C GLU A 63 3.19 -10.65 -10.98
N ALA A 64 2.25 -10.12 -10.20
CA ALA A 64 2.27 -10.24 -8.75
C ALA A 64 2.09 -11.70 -8.29
N GLU A 65 1.26 -12.47 -8.99
CA GLU A 65 1.08 -13.90 -8.78
C GLU A 65 2.36 -14.69 -9.09
N GLN A 66 2.99 -14.44 -10.23
CA GLN A 66 4.27 -15.06 -10.62
C GLN A 66 5.37 -14.78 -9.58
N ARG A 67 5.41 -13.56 -9.04
CA ARG A 67 6.32 -13.16 -7.96
C ARG A 67 5.92 -13.69 -6.58
N GLN A 68 4.79 -14.39 -6.45
CA GLN A 68 4.24 -14.88 -5.19
C GLN A 68 4.04 -13.77 -4.14
N LEU A 69 3.66 -12.56 -4.59
CA LEU A 69 3.69 -11.36 -3.78
C LEU A 69 2.81 -11.45 -2.52
N LEU A 70 1.56 -11.91 -2.65
CA LEU A 70 0.66 -12.06 -1.51
C LEU A 70 1.15 -13.10 -0.49
N PHE A 71 1.80 -14.18 -0.95
CA PHE A 71 2.42 -15.16 -0.06
C PHE A 71 3.56 -14.53 0.73
N LYS A 72 4.45 -13.77 0.07
CA LYS A 72 5.55 -13.07 0.72
C LYS A 72 5.05 -12.10 1.79
N ILE A 73 4.09 -11.23 1.43
CA ILE A 73 3.51 -10.23 2.35
C ILE A 73 2.98 -10.90 3.63
N ARG A 74 2.18 -11.97 3.52
CA ARG A 74 1.60 -12.67 4.68
C ARG A 74 2.66 -13.30 5.59
N ASN A 75 3.82 -13.65 5.04
CA ASN A 75 4.91 -14.23 5.81
C ASN A 75 5.73 -13.19 6.58
N ILE A 76 5.76 -11.93 6.13
CA ILE A 76 6.59 -10.87 6.74
C ILE A 76 5.81 -9.81 7.51
N LEU A 77 4.51 -9.64 7.25
CA LEU A 77 3.68 -8.61 7.87
C LEU A 77 2.39 -9.22 8.42
N PRO A 78 1.95 -8.82 9.62
CA PRO A 78 0.70 -9.28 10.21
C PRO A 78 -0.49 -8.49 9.65
N ILE A 79 -0.62 -8.43 8.32
CA ILE A 79 -1.71 -7.73 7.63
C ILE A 79 -2.43 -8.66 6.67
N VAL A 80 -3.74 -8.47 6.54
CA VAL A 80 -4.58 -9.18 5.58
C VAL A 80 -4.84 -8.26 4.40
N ILE A 81 -4.52 -8.74 3.19
CA ILE A 81 -4.84 -8.06 1.94
C ILE A 81 -5.84 -8.93 1.20
N ASN A 82 -6.98 -8.34 0.86
CA ASN A 82 -8.06 -9.05 0.19
C ASN A 82 -8.47 -8.36 -1.12
N LYS A 83 -8.92 -9.13 -2.11
CA LYS A 83 -9.30 -8.58 -3.41
C LYS A 83 -10.59 -7.79 -3.30
N GLU A 84 -11.48 -8.18 -2.39
CA GLU A 84 -12.80 -7.58 -2.18
C GLU A 84 -12.79 -6.38 -1.23
N ASP A 85 -11.65 -6.05 -0.59
CA ASP A 85 -11.59 -4.86 0.26
C ASP A 85 -11.67 -3.55 -0.56
N PHE A 86 -12.17 -2.46 0.04
CA PHE A 86 -12.26 -1.15 -0.61
C PHE A 86 -10.99 -0.31 -0.45
N LEU A 87 -9.82 -0.96 -0.47
CA LEU A 87 -8.53 -0.32 -0.27
C LEU A 87 -7.68 -0.39 -1.55
N PRO A 88 -6.63 0.43 -1.68
CA PRO A 88 -5.84 0.48 -2.92
C PRO A 88 -5.24 -0.89 -3.26
N LYS A 89 -5.27 -1.24 -4.55
CA LYS A 89 -4.81 -2.54 -5.05
C LYS A 89 -3.39 -2.49 -5.62
N LYS A 90 -2.76 -1.31 -5.57
CA LYS A 90 -1.46 -1.04 -6.17
C LYS A 90 -0.35 -1.04 -5.12
N ILE A 91 0.83 -1.53 -5.49
CA ILE A 91 2.07 -1.40 -4.71
C ILE A 91 3.10 -0.62 -5.54
N CYS A 92 3.77 0.35 -4.96
CA CYS A 92 4.86 1.07 -5.63
C CYS A 92 6.18 0.30 -5.51
N ASP A 93 7.11 0.56 -6.43
CA ASP A 93 8.41 -0.14 -6.51
C ASP A 93 9.20 -0.11 -5.20
N ARG A 94 9.16 1.03 -4.47
CA ARG A 94 9.83 1.16 -3.17
C ARG A 94 9.28 0.19 -2.12
N CYS A 95 7.96 0.03 -2.08
CA CYS A 95 7.32 -0.92 -1.16
C CYS A 95 7.55 -2.36 -1.64
N LEU A 96 7.45 -2.62 -2.94
CA LEU A 96 7.72 -3.95 -3.50
C LEU A 96 9.15 -4.42 -3.19
N ALA A 97 10.15 -3.58 -3.42
CA ALA A 97 11.55 -3.88 -3.11
C ALA A 97 11.76 -4.22 -1.63
N LYS A 98 11.10 -3.50 -0.72
CA LYS A 98 11.14 -3.81 0.72
C LYS A 98 10.51 -5.17 1.05
N ILE A 99 9.36 -5.50 0.45
CA ILE A 99 8.72 -6.80 0.66
C ILE A 99 9.65 -7.93 0.21
N GLU A 100 10.27 -7.80 -0.96
CA GLU A 100 11.22 -8.78 -1.49
C GLU A 100 12.44 -8.93 -0.58
N GLN A 101 13.08 -7.82 -0.20
CA GLN A 101 14.24 -7.81 0.68
C GLN A 101 13.93 -8.44 2.05
N PHE A 102 12.80 -8.07 2.67
CA PHE A 102 12.43 -8.60 3.98
C PHE A 102 12.05 -10.08 3.92
N PHE A 103 11.45 -10.54 2.82
CA PHE A 103 11.13 -11.95 2.66
C PHE A 103 12.38 -12.81 2.51
N GLU A 104 13.35 -12.36 1.71
CA GLU A 104 14.66 -13.01 1.59
C GLU A 104 15.37 -13.04 2.95
N TRP A 105 15.45 -11.90 3.62
CA TRP A 105 16.07 -11.81 4.95
C TRP A 105 15.41 -12.75 5.97
N ARG A 106 14.06 -12.78 6.02
CA ARG A 106 13.31 -13.71 6.87
C ARG A 106 13.67 -15.16 6.56
N THR A 107 13.73 -15.51 5.28
CA THR A 107 14.04 -16.88 4.84
C THR A 107 15.43 -17.30 5.32
N ASN A 108 16.42 -16.41 5.19
CA ASN A 108 17.78 -16.63 5.70
C ASN A 108 17.79 -16.83 7.21
N CYS A 109 17.06 -15.99 7.97
CA CYS A 109 16.94 -16.14 9.42
C CYS A 109 16.33 -17.49 9.82
N VAL A 110 15.22 -17.90 9.19
CA VAL A 110 14.55 -19.18 9.50
C VAL A 110 15.45 -20.38 9.19
N GLN A 111 16.13 -20.37 8.05
CA GLN A 111 17.07 -21.42 7.68
C GLN A 111 18.26 -21.48 8.65
N THR A 112 18.82 -20.32 9.00
CA THR A 112 19.95 -20.21 9.92
C THR A 112 19.57 -20.72 11.31
N ASP A 113 18.41 -20.33 11.84
CA ASP A 113 17.91 -20.82 13.13
C ASP A 113 17.77 -22.34 13.14
N ALA A 114 17.21 -22.93 12.08
CA ALA A 114 17.11 -24.39 11.95
C ALA A 114 18.49 -25.09 11.95
N ILE A 115 19.46 -24.56 11.20
CA ILE A 115 20.83 -25.08 11.16
C ILE A 115 21.48 -25.01 12.54
N LEU A 116 21.37 -23.86 13.22
CA LEU A 116 21.98 -23.64 14.52
C LEU A 116 21.37 -24.54 15.60
N ARG A 117 20.04 -24.77 15.56
CA ARG A 117 19.37 -25.74 16.45
C ARG A 117 19.88 -27.16 16.23
N ASN A 118 19.95 -27.61 14.97
CA ASN A 118 20.45 -28.94 14.64
C ASN A 118 21.90 -29.13 15.09
N TYR A 119 22.73 -28.09 14.95
CA TYR A 119 24.11 -28.11 15.45
C TYR A 119 24.15 -28.23 16.97
N ALA A 120 23.38 -27.41 17.69
CA ALA A 120 23.31 -27.45 19.15
C ALA A 120 22.83 -28.82 19.67
N ASP A 121 21.83 -29.42 19.03
CA ASP A 121 21.32 -30.75 19.38
C ASP A 121 22.37 -31.84 19.15
N SER A 122 23.07 -31.80 18.02
CA SER A 122 24.14 -32.75 17.70
C SER A 122 25.28 -32.66 18.73
N MET A 123 25.69 -31.43 19.07
CA MET A 123 26.71 -31.21 20.10
C MET A 123 26.29 -31.76 21.46
N ARG A 124 25.03 -31.55 21.86
CA ARG A 124 24.49 -32.10 23.12
C ARG A 124 24.59 -33.62 23.18
N VAL A 125 24.27 -34.31 22.08
CA VAL A 125 24.35 -35.78 21.98
C VAL A 125 25.80 -36.27 22.07
N VAL A 126 26.71 -35.60 21.36
CA VAL A 126 28.15 -35.95 21.37
C VAL A 126 28.73 -35.77 22.78
N THR A 127 28.47 -34.65 23.44
CA THR A 127 28.93 -34.40 24.81
C THR A 127 28.40 -35.44 25.80
N ALA A 128 27.11 -35.82 25.69
CA ALA A 128 26.53 -36.85 26.55
C ALA A 128 27.22 -38.22 26.35
N THR A 129 27.54 -38.58 25.10
CA THR A 129 28.20 -39.84 24.77
C THR A 129 29.64 -39.88 25.30
N ILE A 130 30.40 -38.80 25.15
CA ILE A 130 31.76 -38.68 25.69
C ILE A 130 31.74 -38.83 27.21
N ASN A 131 30.85 -38.11 27.90
CA ASN A 131 30.73 -38.19 29.35
C ASN A 131 30.40 -39.62 29.83
N PHE A 132 29.55 -40.34 29.09
CA PHE A 132 29.20 -41.72 29.40
C PHE A 132 30.38 -42.69 29.20
N GLN A 133 31.14 -42.54 28.11
CA GLN A 133 32.34 -43.34 27.87
C GLN A 133 33.42 -43.08 28.93
N VAL A 134 33.64 -41.81 29.31
CA VAL A 134 34.56 -41.44 30.39
C VAL A 134 34.14 -42.03 31.73
N SER A 135 32.83 -42.07 32.02
CA SER A 135 32.31 -42.67 33.26
C SER A 135 32.57 -44.17 33.31
N ARG A 136 32.34 -44.90 32.21
CA ARG A 136 32.64 -46.35 32.15
C ARG A 136 34.13 -46.67 32.25
N GLY A 137 35.00 -45.84 31.68
CA GLY A 137 36.45 -46.00 31.78
C GLY A 137 37.01 -45.84 33.20
N ARG A 138 36.30 -45.15 34.11
CA ARG A 138 36.73 -45.00 35.51
C ARG A 138 36.34 -46.16 36.43
N TYR A 139 35.26 -46.89 36.13
CA TYR A 139 34.79 -48.02 36.94
C TYR A 139 35.34 -49.40 36.50
N GLY A 140 36.09 -49.47 35.40
CA GLY A 140 36.66 -50.71 34.86
C GLY A 140 38.12 -51.00 35.24
N LYS A 141 38.71 -50.26 36.18
CA LYS A 141 40.04 -50.52 36.74
C LYS A 141 39.92 -51.00 38.19
N HIS A 142 39.49 -52.24 38.40
CA HIS A 142 39.65 -52.97 39.65
C HIS A 142 39.96 -54.43 39.34
#